data_AF-A0A7D6CMM2-F1
#
_entry.id   AF-A0A7D6CMM2-F1
#
_cell.length_a   1.000
_cell.length_b   1.000
_cell.length_c   1.000
_cell.angle_alpha   90.00
_cell.angle_beta   90.00
_cell.angle_gamma   90.00
#
_symmetry.space_group_name_H-M   'P 1'
#
loop_
_entity.id
_entity.type
_entity.pdbx_description
1 polymer ?
#
loop_
_entity_poly.entity_id
_entity_poly.type
_entity_poly.pdbx_seq_one_letter_code
_entity_poly.pdbx_strand_id
1 'polypeptide(L)' 'MHTRCPLCRRSVPDDAQHWCRCGQVMDSRCYDAHREWCAVSGSDAWIGALEY' A
#
# COMPACT_ATOMS: atom_id res chain seq x y z
N MET A 1 6.26 -1.18 -17.69
CA MET A 1 4.94 -0.52 -17.57
C MET A 1 5.04 0.49 -16.42
N HIS A 2 4.11 1.44 -16.26
CA HIS A 2 4.17 2.42 -15.16
C HIS A 2 2.85 2.37 -14.40
N THR A 3 2.92 2.13 -13.09
CA THR A 3 1.72 2.05 -12.23
C THR A 3 1.63 3.31 -11.38
N ARG A 4 0.43 3.83 -11.19
CA ARG A 4 0.22 5.00 -10.34
C ARG A 4 0.09 4.56 -8.89
N CYS A 5 0.92 5.12 -8.01
CA CYS A 5 0.84 4.82 -6.59
C CYS A 5 -0.50 5.31 -6.03
N PRO A 6 -1.28 4.47 -5.33
CA PRO A 6 -2.57 4.84 -4.74
C PRO A 6 -2.44 5.91 -3.66
N LEU A 7 -1.29 6.00 -2.98
CA LEU A 7 -1.05 6.89 -1.84
C LEU A 7 -0.59 8.28 -2.28
N CYS A 8 0.52 8.36 -2.99
CA CYS A 8 1.10 9.64 -3.41
C CYS A 8 0.66 10.07 -4.81
N ARG A 9 -0.11 9.24 -5.53
CA ARG A 9 -0.58 9.47 -6.91
C ARG A 9 0.53 9.70 -7.94
N ARG A 10 1.79 9.48 -7.58
CA ARG A 10 2.95 9.58 -8.46
C ARG A 10 3.02 8.35 -9.38
N SER A 11 3.50 8.54 -10.60
CA SER A 11 3.84 7.41 -11.48
C SER A 11 5.08 6.70 -10.96
N VAL A 12 4.93 5.40 -10.71
CA VAL A 12 5.98 4.52 -10.22
C VAL A 12 6.54 3.75 -11.42
N PRO A 13 7.84 3.91 -11.74
CA PRO A 13 8.50 3.12 -12.76
C PRO A 13 8.55 1.64 -12.33
N ASP A 14 8.55 0.72 -13.30
CA ASP A 14 8.57 -0.75 -13.09
C ASP A 14 9.58 -1.22 -12.01
N ASP A 15 10.80 -0.69 -12.06
CA ASP A 15 11.90 -1.02 -11.13
C ASP A 15 11.63 -0.61 -9.67
N ALA A 16 10.74 0.37 -9.45
CA ALA A 16 10.38 0.87 -8.12
C ALA A 16 8.98 0.41 -7.66
N GLN A 17 8.30 -0.47 -8.41
CA GLN A 17 6.99 -0.99 -8.05
C GLN A 17 7.12 -2.07 -6.98
N HIS A 18 6.52 -1.84 -5.81
CA HIS A 18 6.35 -2.84 -4.77
C HIS A 18 4.92 -3.34 -4.72
N TRP A 19 4.79 -4.67 -4.74
CA TRP A 19 3.53 -5.38 -4.59
C TRP A 19 3.27 -5.68 -3.12
N CYS A 20 2.19 -5.13 -2.60
CA CYS A 20 1.70 -5.51 -1.28
C CYS A 20 0.79 -6.74 -1.37
N ARG A 21 0.74 -7.54 -0.30
CA ARG A 21 -0.17 -8.70 -0.19
C ARG A 21 -1.65 -8.32 -0.19
N CYS A 22 -1.99 -7.05 0.03
CA CYS A 22 -3.35 -6.53 -0.17
C CYS A 22 -3.74 -6.38 -1.66
N GLY A 23 -2.83 -6.66 -2.60
CA GLY A 23 -3.06 -6.55 -4.05
C GLY A 23 -2.81 -5.15 -4.61
N GLN A 24 -2.38 -4.19 -3.78
CA GLN A 24 -2.02 -2.84 -4.22
C GLN A 24 -0.54 -2.78 -4.63
N VAL A 25 -0.27 -2.10 -5.75
CA VAL A 25 1.08 -1.72 -6.19
C VAL A 25 1.35 -0.27 -5.83
N MET A 26 2.53 -0.02 -5.26
CA MET A 26 2.94 1.31 -4.85
C MET A 26 4.45 1.49 -4.87
N ASP A 27 4.89 2.73 -4.73
CA ASP A 27 6.31 3.07 -4.57
C ASP A 27 6.87 2.49 -3.27
N SER A 28 8.17 2.16 -3.24
CA SER A 28 8.84 1.60 -2.05
C SER A 28 8.65 2.44 -0.79
N ARG A 29 8.67 3.77 -0.89
CA ARG A 29 8.46 4.66 0.28
C ARG A 29 7.02 4.61 0.77
N CYS A 30 6.09 4.58 -0.17
CA CYS A 30 4.68 4.45 0.14
C CYS A 30 4.35 3.06 0.68
N TYR A 31 5.05 2.02 0.22
CA TYR A 31 4.92 0.65 0.71
C TYR A 31 5.36 0.52 2.17
N ASP A 32 6.50 1.12 2.52
CA ASP A 32 7.01 1.08 3.90
C ASP A 32 6.02 1.75 4.87
N ALA A 33 5.53 2.94 4.51
CA ALA A 33 4.49 3.62 5.27
C ALA A 33 3.20 2.77 5.31
N HIS A 34 2.71 2.29 4.15
CA HIS A 34 1.49 1.47 4.06
C HIS A 34 1.55 0.20 4.90
N ARG A 35 2.73 -0.39 5.09
CA ARG A 35 2.91 -1.68 5.77
C ARG A 35 2.25 -1.68 7.15
N GLU A 36 2.34 -0.58 7.89
CA GLU A 36 1.84 -0.50 9.26
C GLU A 36 0.30 -0.51 9.34
N TRP A 37 -0.36 0.08 8.34
CA TRP A 37 -1.82 0.24 8.22
C TRP A 37 -2.41 -0.60 7.07
N CYS A 38 -1.66 -1.59 6.58
CA CYS A 38 -2.11 -2.47 5.52
C CYS A 38 -3.28 -3.33 5.99
N ALA A 39 -4.41 -3.29 5.28
CA ALA A 39 -5.62 -4.01 5.68
C ALA A 39 -5.47 -5.54 5.82
N VAL A 40 -4.44 -6.14 5.20
CA VAL A 40 -4.22 -7.61 5.20
C VAL A 40 -3.13 -8.06 6.16
N SER A 41 -2.14 -7.21 6.44
CA SER A 41 -0.96 -7.60 7.23
C SER A 41 -0.38 -6.49 8.10
N GLY A 42 -1.05 -5.34 8.18
CA GLY A 42 -0.66 -4.23 9.02
C GLY A 42 -1.05 -4.49 10.47
N SER A 43 -0.12 -4.18 11.37
CA SER A 43 -0.32 -4.29 12.81
C SER A 43 -1.47 -3.40 13.31
N ASP A 44 -1.76 -2.31 12.57
CA ASP A 44 -2.81 -1.34 12.87
C ASP A 44 -4.10 -1.56 12.06
N ALA A 45 -4.21 -2.69 11.32
CA ALA A 45 -5.40 -3.02 10.52
C ALA A 45 -6.69 -3.20 11.35
N TRP A 46 -6.59 -3.16 12.69
CA TRP A 46 -7.66 -3.38 13.65
C TRP A 46 -8.43 -2.12 14.09
N ILE A 47 -8.22 -0.95 13.48
CA ILE A 47 -9.07 0.24 13.72
C ILE A 47 -10.16 0.37 12.63
N GLY A 48 -10.81 -0.75 12.28
CA GLY A 48 -11.85 -0.77 11.24
C GLY A 48 -13.03 -1.71 11.48
N ALA A 49 -12.96 -2.61 12.47
CA ALA A 49 -14.03 -3.54 12.80
C ALA A 49 -14.98 -2.97 13.87
N LEU A 50 -15.46 -1.74 13.69
CA LEU A 50 -16.63 -1.25 14.44
C LEU A 50 -17.86 -1.39 13.51
N GLU A 51 -18.39 -2.62 13.44
CA GLU A 51 -19.69 -2.88 12.82
C GLU A 51 -20.80 -2.36 13.76
N TYR A 52 -21.79 -1.65 13.20
CA TYR A 52 -22.98 -1.13 13.89
C TYR A 52 -24.16 -2.08 13.69
#